data_AF-A0A839EBS9-F1
#
_entry.id   AF-A0A839EBS9-F1
#
_cell.length_a   1.000
_cell.length_b   1.000
_cell.length_c   1.000
_cell.angle_alpha   90.00
_cell.angle_beta   90.00
_cell.angle_gamma   90.00
#
_symmetry.space_group_name_H-M   'P 1'
#
loop_
_entity.id
_entity.type
_entity.pdbx_description
1 polymer ?
#
loop_
_entity_poly.entity_id
_entity_poly.type
_entity_poly.pdbx_seq_one_letter_code
_entity_poly.pdbx_strand_id
1 'polypeptide(L)'
;MSAVGAGPTPGERDRALGALQGLAIGDALGMPFQLLRRDEVRAGWGAIVAGFAEPAPEHPLAGGMPPGAITDDTEQALLVARLLIAGEGRIEPAALARKLVEWEDDMRRRGSVDLLGPSTTRAVQAVLRSEPTETAGRTGTTNGAAMRIAPVGIATPADDLGALLDAVEAASAVTHATSLALAAASAVAAAVSAGIAGAGMTEALASGVVAAEACRGRGHWIAGADVAERIRAALALVEAEGPGLELEGAEREAAVAALLDRIVLVVGTSLASQESIPAAFGVLALAPADPWLAVRAAASLGGDADTIAAIAGAIVGAVHGTAPWEGGPATTVDAVSAERLGVSSLGLPVIADALLALRHRPSDERATG
;
A
#
# COMPACT_ATOMS: atom_id res chain seq x y z
N MET A 1 16.27 2.50 36.72
CA MET A 1 15.06 1.69 36.53
C MET A 1 14.80 1.68 35.04
N SER A 2 15.10 0.56 34.38
CA SER A 2 14.85 0.39 32.96
C SER A 2 13.34 0.51 32.73
N ALA A 3 12.93 1.43 31.88
CA ALA A 3 11.54 1.51 31.45
C ALA A 3 11.26 0.23 30.65
N VAL A 4 10.58 -0.73 31.27
CA VAL A 4 9.97 -1.84 30.55
C VAL A 4 9.02 -1.18 29.55
N GLY A 5 9.36 -1.23 28.26
CA GLY A 5 8.54 -0.64 27.21
C GLY A 5 7.12 -1.17 27.34
N ALA A 6 6.14 -0.26 27.40
CA ALA A 6 4.75 -0.66 27.43
C ALA A 6 4.48 -1.48 26.15
N GLY A 7 3.98 -2.71 26.31
CA GLY A 7 3.59 -3.55 25.18
C GLY A 7 2.45 -2.94 24.37
N PRO A 8 2.08 -3.55 23.23
CA PRO A 8 1.07 -2.99 22.34
C PRO A 8 -0.26 -2.81 23.06
N THR A 9 -0.85 -1.62 22.90
CA THR A 9 -2.18 -1.33 23.40
C THR A 9 -3.25 -2.05 22.56
N PRO A 10 -4.45 -2.32 23.09
CA PRO A 10 -5.55 -2.86 22.30
C PRO A 10 -5.89 -2.01 21.07
N GLY A 11 -5.75 -0.68 21.16
CA GLY A 11 -5.98 0.23 20.04
C GLY A 11 -4.92 0.12 18.93
N GLU A 12 -3.64 -0.03 19.28
CA GLU A 12 -2.59 -0.29 18.29
C GLU A 12 -2.80 -1.64 17.59
N ARG A 13 -3.21 -2.66 18.34
CA ARG A 13 -3.53 -3.98 17.78
C ARG A 13 -4.67 -3.92 16.77
N ASP A 14 -5.76 -3.26 17.14
CA ASP A 14 -6.92 -3.09 16.25
C ASP A 14 -6.56 -2.32 14.97
N ARG A 15 -5.77 -1.25 15.10
CA ARG A 15 -5.26 -0.47 13.95
C ARG A 15 -4.28 -1.24 13.08
N ALA A 16 -3.41 -2.07 13.65
CA ALA A 16 -2.47 -2.89 12.89
C ALA A 16 -3.19 -3.98 12.09
N LEU A 17 -4.17 -4.65 12.71
CA LEU A 17 -5.03 -5.60 12.01
C LEU A 17 -5.87 -4.90 10.95
N GLY A 18 -6.46 -3.75 11.29
CA GLY A 18 -7.22 -2.90 10.39
C GLY A 18 -6.42 -2.52 9.15
N ALA A 19 -5.15 -2.15 9.32
CA ALA A 19 -4.26 -1.80 8.20
C ALA A 19 -4.01 -2.99 7.26
N LEU A 20 -3.72 -4.17 7.79
CA LEU A 20 -3.51 -5.37 6.96
C LEU A 20 -4.80 -5.82 6.25
N GLN A 21 -5.93 -5.77 6.95
CA GLN A 21 -7.25 -6.08 6.36
C GLN A 21 -7.63 -5.07 5.29
N GLY A 22 -7.47 -3.77 5.58
CA GLY A 22 -7.77 -2.69 4.67
C GLY A 22 -6.91 -2.76 3.41
N LEU A 23 -5.62 -3.11 3.53
CA LEU A 23 -4.75 -3.37 2.39
C LEU A 23 -5.34 -4.46 1.48
N ALA A 24 -5.68 -5.61 2.05
CA ALA A 24 -6.24 -6.74 1.29
C ALA A 24 -7.62 -6.45 0.70
N ILE A 25 -8.46 -5.72 1.42
CA ILE A 25 -9.78 -5.29 0.96
C ILE A 25 -9.68 -4.29 -0.19
N GLY A 26 -8.79 -3.31 -0.06
CA GLY A 26 -8.54 -2.30 -1.09
C GLY A 26 -8.03 -2.93 -2.38
N ASP A 27 -7.00 -3.76 -2.27
CA ASP A 27 -6.47 -4.58 -3.36
C ASP A 27 -7.61 -5.34 -4.07
N ALA A 28 -8.35 -6.17 -3.33
CA ALA A 28 -9.41 -6.99 -3.89
C ALA A 28 -10.60 -6.19 -4.47
N LEU A 29 -10.85 -4.97 -3.98
CA LEU A 29 -11.85 -4.06 -4.54
C LEU A 29 -11.39 -3.44 -5.86
N GLY A 30 -10.12 -3.03 -5.95
CA GLY A 30 -9.57 -2.38 -7.15
C GLY A 30 -9.18 -3.38 -8.24
N MET A 31 -8.93 -4.64 -7.87
CA MET A 31 -8.48 -5.71 -8.77
C MET A 31 -9.26 -5.82 -10.09
N PRO A 32 -10.61 -5.75 -10.13
CA PRO A 32 -11.38 -5.81 -11.37
C PRO A 32 -11.21 -4.61 -12.31
N PHE A 33 -10.71 -3.49 -11.79
CA PHE A 33 -10.71 -2.18 -12.45
C PHE A 33 -9.32 -1.70 -12.84
N GLN A 34 -8.28 -2.45 -12.49
CA GLN A 34 -6.91 -2.15 -12.89
C GLN A 34 -6.79 -2.15 -14.42
N LEU A 35 -5.93 -1.30 -14.97
CA LEU A 35 -5.72 -1.06 -16.39
C LEU A 35 -6.95 -0.55 -17.18
N LEU A 36 -8.14 -0.44 -16.58
CA LEU A 36 -9.31 0.16 -17.21
C LEU A 36 -9.26 1.69 -17.14
N ARG A 37 -9.88 2.37 -18.11
CA ARG A 37 -10.10 3.81 -18.00
C ARG A 37 -11.23 4.09 -17.01
N ARG A 38 -11.15 5.25 -16.36
CA ARG A 38 -12.18 5.75 -15.44
C ARG A 38 -13.59 5.76 -16.04
N ASP A 39 -13.73 6.12 -17.33
CA ASP A 39 -15.02 6.14 -18.02
C ASP A 39 -15.58 4.73 -18.28
N GLU A 40 -14.71 3.75 -18.51
CA GLU A 40 -15.08 2.33 -18.62
C GLU A 40 -15.57 1.78 -17.27
N VAL A 41 -14.84 2.06 -16.18
CA VAL A 41 -15.26 1.69 -14.82
C VAL A 41 -16.62 2.30 -14.49
N ARG A 42 -16.80 3.60 -14.79
CA ARG A 42 -18.07 4.29 -14.53
C ARG A 42 -19.23 3.71 -15.34
N ALA A 43 -19.00 3.37 -16.60
CA ALA A 43 -20.02 2.81 -17.48
C ALA A 43 -20.46 1.40 -17.06
N GLY A 44 -19.52 0.57 -16.57
CA GLY A 44 -19.80 -0.81 -16.18
C GLY A 44 -20.30 -0.98 -14.74
N TRP A 45 -19.81 -0.18 -13.79
CA TRP A 45 -20.00 -0.41 -12.35
C TRP A 45 -20.51 0.81 -11.56
N GLY A 46 -20.78 1.92 -12.26
CA GLY A 46 -21.29 3.14 -11.66
C GLY A 46 -20.21 4.14 -11.25
N ALA A 47 -20.65 5.33 -10.82
CA ALA A 47 -19.74 6.42 -10.49
C ALA A 47 -18.81 6.06 -9.34
N ILE A 48 -19.30 5.35 -8.33
CA ILE A 48 -18.50 4.74 -7.28
C ILE A 48 -18.89 3.27 -7.20
N VAL A 49 -17.91 2.38 -7.25
CA VAL A 49 -18.14 0.93 -7.19
C VAL A 49 -18.82 0.57 -5.87
N ALA A 50 -19.75 -0.38 -5.90
CA ALA A 50 -20.55 -0.74 -4.71
C ALA A 50 -19.79 -1.66 -3.74
N GLY A 51 -18.89 -2.49 -4.25
CA GLY A 51 -18.16 -3.51 -3.50
C GLY A 51 -17.34 -4.39 -4.45
N PHE A 52 -17.01 -5.62 -4.01
CA PHE A 52 -16.27 -6.57 -4.84
C PHE A 52 -17.04 -6.91 -6.11
N ALA A 53 -16.35 -6.84 -7.25
CA ALA A 53 -16.93 -7.09 -8.56
C ALA A 53 -16.19 -8.22 -9.26
N GLU A 54 -16.86 -8.83 -10.23
CA GLU A 54 -16.21 -9.75 -11.16
C GLU A 54 -15.45 -8.94 -12.22
N PRO A 55 -14.17 -9.24 -12.47
CA PRO A 55 -13.43 -8.66 -13.58
C PRO A 55 -14.07 -9.02 -14.92
N ALA A 56 -13.96 -8.14 -15.92
CA ALA A 56 -14.37 -8.48 -17.27
C ALA A 56 -13.64 -9.77 -17.75
N PRO A 57 -14.29 -10.71 -18.44
CA PRO A 57 -13.64 -11.94 -18.90
C PRO A 57 -12.39 -11.71 -19.74
N GLU A 58 -12.39 -10.64 -20.54
CA GLU A 58 -11.27 -10.19 -21.38
C GLU A 58 -10.23 -9.35 -20.64
N HIS A 59 -10.39 -9.13 -19.33
CA HIS A 59 -9.47 -8.33 -18.54
C HIS A 59 -8.05 -8.93 -18.58
N PRO A 60 -7.02 -8.14 -18.93
CA PRO A 60 -5.68 -8.65 -19.26
C PRO A 60 -4.97 -9.37 -18.10
N LEU A 61 -5.22 -8.95 -16.85
CA LEU A 61 -4.58 -9.50 -15.65
C LEU A 61 -5.53 -10.29 -14.75
N ALA A 62 -6.67 -9.70 -14.43
CA ALA A 62 -7.68 -10.25 -13.54
C ALA A 62 -8.75 -11.17 -14.19
N GLY A 63 -8.69 -11.42 -15.50
CA GLY A 63 -9.68 -12.26 -16.18
C GLY A 63 -9.81 -13.64 -15.52
N GLY A 64 -10.99 -13.97 -15.00
CA GLY A 64 -11.26 -15.23 -14.29
C GLY A 64 -10.86 -15.26 -12.81
N MET A 65 -10.38 -14.14 -12.23
CA MET A 65 -10.22 -14.03 -10.78
C MET A 65 -11.58 -13.82 -10.10
N PRO A 66 -11.85 -14.50 -8.97
CA PRO A 66 -13.12 -14.34 -8.27
C PRO A 66 -13.19 -12.97 -7.55
N PRO A 67 -14.40 -12.39 -7.40
CA PRO A 67 -14.60 -11.19 -6.59
C PRO A 67 -14.06 -11.38 -5.17
N GLY A 68 -13.26 -10.43 -4.68
CA GLY A 68 -12.63 -10.54 -3.35
C GLY A 68 -11.25 -11.19 -3.36
N ALA A 69 -10.71 -11.60 -4.52
CA ALA A 69 -9.34 -12.07 -4.62
C ALA A 69 -8.32 -10.92 -4.60
N ILE A 70 -7.28 -11.09 -3.79
CA ILE A 70 -6.11 -10.21 -3.75
C ILE A 70 -5.18 -10.36 -4.97
N THR A 71 -4.32 -9.38 -5.23
CA THR A 71 -3.28 -9.39 -6.26
C THR A 71 -1.88 -9.45 -5.63
N ASP A 72 -0.86 -9.09 -6.41
CA ASP A 72 0.52 -9.03 -5.95
C ASP A 72 0.77 -8.00 -4.86
N ASP A 73 -0.07 -6.96 -4.74
CA ASP A 73 -0.03 -5.97 -3.67
C ASP A 73 -0.07 -6.61 -2.29
N THR A 74 -1.13 -7.38 -2.00
CA THR A 74 -1.26 -8.09 -0.72
C THR A 74 -0.25 -9.22 -0.60
N GLU A 75 -0.05 -10.02 -1.65
CA GLU A 75 0.87 -11.15 -1.57
C GLU A 75 2.31 -10.70 -1.24
N GLN A 76 2.78 -9.61 -1.87
CA GLN A 76 4.10 -9.02 -1.60
C GLN A 76 4.14 -8.28 -0.26
N ALA A 77 3.06 -7.63 0.17
CA ALA A 77 2.98 -7.05 1.52
C ALA A 77 3.17 -8.14 2.59
N LEU A 78 2.47 -9.27 2.47
CA LEU A 78 2.60 -10.38 3.41
C LEU A 78 3.99 -11.05 3.34
N LEU A 79 4.62 -11.06 2.17
CA LEU A 79 6.03 -11.47 2.00
C LEU A 79 6.97 -10.55 2.79
N VAL A 80 6.83 -9.23 2.64
CA VAL A 80 7.62 -8.22 3.39
C VAL A 80 7.40 -8.38 4.89
N ALA A 81 6.14 -8.55 5.34
CA ALA A 81 5.81 -8.77 6.74
C ALA A 81 6.54 -10.01 7.30
N ARG A 82 6.50 -11.13 6.59
CA ARG A 82 7.18 -12.37 7.00
C ARG A 82 8.70 -12.21 7.05
N LEU A 83 9.29 -11.45 6.14
CA LEU A 83 10.73 -11.15 6.16
C LEU A 83 11.10 -10.28 7.37
N LEU A 84 10.32 -9.24 7.68
CA LEU A 84 10.53 -8.42 8.88
C LEU A 84 10.45 -9.26 10.15
N ILE A 85 9.45 -10.13 10.26
CA ILE A 85 9.26 -10.99 11.43
C ILE A 85 10.43 -11.97 11.58
N ALA A 86 10.82 -12.65 10.49
CA ALA A 86 11.91 -13.62 10.51
C ALA A 86 13.29 -12.97 10.73
N GLY A 87 13.48 -11.75 10.20
CA GLY A 87 14.69 -10.95 10.35
C GLY A 87 14.64 -9.99 11.54
N GLU A 88 13.70 -10.18 12.47
CA GLU A 88 13.68 -9.46 13.74
C GLU A 88 13.63 -7.92 13.60
N GLY A 89 12.93 -7.44 12.57
CA GLY A 89 12.80 -6.02 12.21
C GLY A 89 13.67 -5.60 11.03
N ARG A 90 14.46 -6.51 10.46
CA ARG A 90 15.37 -6.23 9.36
C ARG A 90 15.08 -7.09 8.15
N ILE A 91 15.36 -6.55 6.98
CA ILE A 91 15.25 -7.29 5.71
C ILE A 91 16.62 -7.29 5.04
N GLU A 92 17.22 -8.47 4.98
CA GLU A 92 18.42 -8.68 4.18
C GLU A 92 18.06 -8.62 2.69
N PRO A 93 18.75 -7.81 1.86
CA PRO A 93 18.45 -7.70 0.43
C PRO A 93 18.44 -9.05 -0.29
N ALA A 94 19.36 -9.96 0.08
CA ALA A 94 19.42 -11.30 -0.50
C ALA A 94 18.21 -12.18 -0.11
N ALA A 95 17.65 -11.99 1.10
CA ALA A 95 16.44 -12.71 1.51
C ALA A 95 15.22 -12.20 0.75
N LEU A 96 15.11 -10.87 0.57
CA LEU A 96 14.06 -10.26 -0.25
C LEU A 96 14.13 -10.74 -1.70
N ALA A 97 15.32 -10.70 -2.31
CA ALA A 97 15.57 -11.20 -3.66
C ALA A 97 15.14 -12.67 -3.83
N ARG A 98 15.53 -13.55 -2.90
CA ARG A 98 15.11 -14.97 -2.93
C ARG A 98 13.59 -15.11 -2.88
N LYS A 99 12.95 -14.42 -1.94
CA LYS A 99 11.50 -14.53 -1.76
C LYS A 99 10.71 -13.99 -2.94
N LEU A 100 11.18 -12.92 -3.59
CA LEU A 100 10.55 -12.40 -4.80
C LEU A 100 10.65 -13.37 -5.99
N VAL A 101 11.79 -14.08 -6.14
CA VAL A 101 11.91 -15.14 -7.17
C VAL A 101 11.02 -16.34 -6.85
N GLU A 102 11.02 -16.81 -5.60
CA GLU A 102 10.15 -17.91 -5.17
C GLU A 102 8.67 -17.59 -5.42
N TRP A 103 8.28 -16.34 -5.14
CA TRP A 103 6.94 -15.82 -5.40
C TRP A 103 6.65 -15.75 -6.90
N GLU A 104 7.54 -15.20 -7.72
CA GLU A 104 7.32 -15.14 -9.18
C GLU A 104 7.18 -16.53 -9.80
N ASP A 105 8.02 -17.49 -9.38
CA ASP A 105 7.92 -18.87 -9.83
C ASP A 105 6.59 -19.52 -9.40
N ASP A 106 6.05 -19.14 -8.26
CA ASP A 106 4.71 -19.54 -7.83
C ASP A 106 3.61 -18.95 -8.70
N MET A 107 3.69 -17.65 -9.03
CA MET A 107 2.73 -17.00 -9.91
C MET A 107 2.68 -17.66 -11.27
N ARG A 108 3.86 -17.99 -11.83
CA ARG A 108 3.96 -18.72 -13.11
C ARG A 108 3.31 -20.09 -13.04
N ARG A 109 3.47 -20.84 -11.93
CA ARG A 109 2.80 -22.13 -11.73
C ARG A 109 1.27 -21.98 -11.64
N ARG A 110 0.78 -20.86 -11.10
CA ARG A 110 -0.64 -20.50 -11.04
C ARG A 110 -1.21 -19.92 -12.34
N GLY A 111 -0.38 -19.81 -13.39
CA GLY A 111 -0.81 -19.36 -14.72
C GLY A 111 -0.71 -17.85 -14.95
N SER A 112 -0.16 -17.08 -14.01
CA SER A 112 0.11 -15.65 -14.20
C SER A 112 1.45 -15.44 -14.92
N VAL A 113 1.53 -14.48 -15.84
CA VAL A 113 2.69 -14.27 -16.71
C VAL A 113 3.36 -12.90 -16.50
N ASP A 114 4.70 -12.88 -16.60
CA ASP A 114 5.57 -11.69 -16.70
C ASP A 114 5.41 -10.59 -15.63
N LEU A 115 5.52 -10.96 -14.34
CA LEU A 115 5.22 -10.06 -13.22
C LEU A 115 6.39 -9.22 -12.70
N LEU A 116 7.64 -9.70 -12.79
CA LEU A 116 8.82 -8.89 -12.40
C LEU A 116 9.46 -8.17 -13.61
N GLY A 117 9.18 -8.62 -14.83
CA GLY A 117 9.85 -8.13 -16.03
C GLY A 117 11.36 -8.47 -16.08
N PRO A 118 11.99 -8.35 -17.26
CA PRO A 118 13.35 -8.85 -17.50
C PRO A 118 14.46 -8.04 -16.79
N SER A 119 14.21 -6.77 -16.43
CA SER A 119 15.18 -5.92 -15.74
C SER A 119 15.21 -6.19 -14.23
N THR A 120 14.05 -6.33 -13.60
CA THR A 120 13.95 -6.74 -12.18
C THR A 120 14.43 -8.16 -12.00
N THR A 121 14.11 -9.08 -12.92
CA THR A 121 14.64 -10.44 -12.90
C THR A 121 16.17 -10.45 -12.90
N ARG A 122 16.82 -9.67 -13.78
CA ARG A 122 18.29 -9.56 -13.81
C ARG A 122 18.87 -8.97 -12.52
N ALA A 123 18.25 -7.93 -11.99
CA ALA A 123 18.64 -7.31 -10.72
C ALA A 123 18.56 -8.30 -9.55
N VAL A 124 17.44 -9.02 -9.43
CA VAL A 124 17.23 -10.03 -8.40
C VAL A 124 18.27 -11.15 -8.53
N GLN A 125 18.53 -11.64 -9.73
CA GLN A 125 19.52 -12.69 -9.97
C GLN A 125 20.96 -12.24 -9.65
N ALA A 126 21.30 -10.96 -9.86
CA ALA A 126 22.61 -10.41 -9.46
C ALA A 126 22.76 -10.38 -7.92
N VAL A 127 21.70 -9.96 -7.20
CA VAL A 127 21.64 -10.01 -5.73
C VAL A 127 21.84 -11.44 -5.22
N LEU A 128 21.20 -12.42 -5.86
CA LEU A 128 21.33 -13.84 -5.49
C LEU A 128 22.74 -14.41 -5.67
N ARG A 129 23.51 -13.88 -6.62
CA ARG A 129 24.90 -14.27 -6.87
C ARG A 129 25.92 -13.49 -6.02
N SER A 130 25.45 -12.63 -5.12
CA SER A 130 26.31 -11.73 -4.31
C SER A 130 27.24 -10.88 -5.18
N GLU A 131 26.82 -10.57 -6.40
CA GLU A 131 27.50 -9.61 -7.27
C GLU A 131 27.26 -8.19 -6.73
N PRO A 132 28.14 -7.22 -6.96
CA PRO A 132 27.92 -5.83 -6.57
C PRO A 132 26.53 -5.37 -7.04
N THR A 133 25.62 -5.15 -6.08
CA THR A 133 24.19 -4.92 -6.31
C THR A 133 23.88 -3.46 -6.63
N GLU A 134 24.90 -2.67 -6.98
CA GLU A 134 24.81 -1.26 -7.30
C GLU A 134 23.81 -1.00 -8.43
N THR A 135 23.45 -2.02 -9.23
CA THR A 135 22.48 -1.97 -10.34
C THR A 135 21.07 -2.45 -10.02
N ALA A 136 20.85 -3.10 -8.89
CA ALA A 136 19.52 -3.60 -8.52
C ALA A 136 18.59 -2.45 -8.11
N GLY A 137 17.35 -2.48 -8.58
CA GLY A 137 16.34 -1.47 -8.29
C GLY A 137 16.62 -0.03 -8.77
N ARG A 138 17.76 0.24 -9.45
CA ARG A 138 18.19 1.59 -9.87
C ARG A 138 17.23 2.33 -10.79
N THR A 139 16.34 1.63 -11.47
CA THR A 139 15.40 2.20 -12.45
C THR A 139 13.94 1.98 -12.06
N GLY A 140 13.68 1.37 -10.90
CA GLY A 140 12.32 1.12 -10.44
C GLY A 140 11.66 2.42 -9.99
N THR A 141 10.84 3.01 -10.85
CA THR A 141 10.08 4.25 -10.60
C THR A 141 8.58 4.02 -10.43
N THR A 142 8.16 2.76 -10.51
CA THR A 142 6.79 2.34 -10.27
C THR A 142 6.53 2.19 -8.76
N ASN A 143 5.27 2.10 -8.38
CA ASN A 143 4.80 2.04 -6.99
C ASN A 143 4.98 0.68 -6.30
N GLY A 144 5.60 -0.31 -6.93
CA GLY A 144 5.77 -1.66 -6.37
C GLY A 144 6.49 -1.71 -5.00
N ALA A 145 7.27 -0.68 -4.64
CA ALA A 145 7.75 -0.52 -3.27
C ALA A 145 6.65 -0.09 -2.29
N ALA A 146 5.86 0.91 -2.67
CA ALA A 146 4.83 1.52 -1.83
C ALA A 146 3.63 0.60 -1.59
N MET A 147 3.22 -0.19 -2.60
CA MET A 147 2.08 -1.10 -2.48
C MET A 147 2.25 -2.15 -1.37
N ARG A 148 3.50 -2.54 -1.09
CA ARG A 148 3.86 -3.60 -0.13
C ARG A 148 4.46 -3.09 1.20
N ILE A 149 4.40 -1.78 1.46
CA ILE A 149 5.18 -1.16 2.55
C ILE A 149 4.43 -1.02 3.89
N ALA A 150 3.11 -1.24 3.91
CA ALA A 150 2.32 -1.14 5.14
C ALA A 150 2.90 -1.93 6.34
N PRO A 151 3.47 -3.14 6.17
CA PRO A 151 4.11 -3.87 7.28
C PRO A 151 5.28 -3.12 7.94
N VAL A 152 6.06 -2.34 7.17
CA VAL A 152 7.13 -1.48 7.73
C VAL A 152 6.52 -0.38 8.60
N GLY A 153 5.44 0.26 8.13
CA GLY A 153 4.72 1.26 8.93
C GLY A 153 4.14 0.69 10.23
N ILE A 154 3.67 -0.56 10.24
CA ILE A 154 3.21 -1.23 11.46
C ILE A 154 4.39 -1.51 12.40
N ALA A 155 5.49 -2.07 11.87
CA ALA A 155 6.63 -2.54 12.66
C ALA A 155 7.56 -1.43 13.17
N THR A 156 7.47 -0.21 12.66
CA THR A 156 8.39 0.88 13.02
C THR A 156 7.63 2.06 13.64
N PRO A 157 8.00 2.51 14.86
CA PRO A 157 7.36 3.66 15.52
C PRO A 157 7.38 4.96 14.71
N ALA A 158 6.33 5.77 14.85
CA ALA A 158 6.17 7.01 14.08
C ALA A 158 7.09 8.15 14.53
N ASP A 159 7.63 8.07 15.75
CA ASP A 159 8.54 9.07 16.33
C ASP A 159 10.01 8.86 15.94
N ASP A 160 10.35 7.74 15.29
CA ASP A 160 11.67 7.45 14.75
C ASP A 160 11.66 7.43 13.21
N LEU A 161 11.57 8.63 12.63
CA LEU A 161 11.56 8.80 11.17
C LEU A 161 12.82 8.23 10.51
N GLY A 162 13.98 8.33 11.17
CA GLY A 162 15.23 7.77 10.65
C GLY A 162 15.15 6.26 10.44
N ALA A 163 14.75 5.54 11.48
CA ALA A 163 14.58 4.08 11.42
C ALA A 163 13.49 3.66 10.42
N LEU A 164 12.41 4.44 10.30
CA LEU A 164 11.36 4.18 9.31
C LEU A 164 11.91 4.26 7.89
N LEU A 165 12.66 5.32 7.56
CA LEU A 165 13.26 5.47 6.23
C LEU A 165 14.29 4.38 5.93
N ASP A 166 15.10 3.97 6.91
CA ASP A 166 16.06 2.88 6.76
C ASP A 166 15.35 1.54 6.50
N ALA A 167 14.26 1.25 7.21
CA ALA A 167 13.46 0.05 7.00
C ALA A 167 12.75 0.05 5.63
N VAL A 168 12.27 1.22 5.17
CA VAL A 168 11.68 1.38 3.83
C VAL A 168 12.72 1.12 2.74
N GLU A 169 13.93 1.64 2.91
CA GLU A 169 15.03 1.44 1.98
C GLU A 169 15.41 -0.04 1.88
N ALA A 170 15.57 -0.73 3.02
CA ALA A 170 15.84 -2.17 3.05
C ALA A 170 14.74 -3.01 2.37
N ALA A 171 13.46 -2.67 2.58
CA ALA A 171 12.32 -3.36 1.95
C ALA A 171 12.17 -3.09 0.44
N SER A 172 12.88 -2.08 -0.08
CA SER A 172 12.74 -1.60 -1.47
C SER A 172 13.98 -1.83 -2.33
N ALA A 173 15.16 -1.99 -1.71
CA ALA A 173 16.48 -1.96 -2.34
C ALA A 173 16.63 -2.87 -3.57
N VAL A 174 15.99 -4.04 -3.58
CA VAL A 174 16.15 -5.02 -4.66
C VAL A 174 15.43 -4.61 -5.95
N THR A 175 14.31 -3.90 -5.83
CA THR A 175 13.39 -3.65 -6.95
C THR A 175 13.21 -2.17 -7.28
N HIS A 176 13.33 -1.30 -6.29
CA HIS A 176 12.84 0.07 -6.32
C HIS A 176 13.74 0.95 -5.44
N ALA A 177 15.03 1.02 -5.79
CA ALA A 177 16.05 1.78 -5.09
C ALA A 177 16.20 3.20 -5.68
N THR A 178 15.11 3.81 -6.14
CA THR A 178 15.12 5.17 -6.71
C THR A 178 14.59 6.19 -5.72
N SER A 179 15.03 7.45 -5.84
CA SER A 179 14.55 8.54 -4.99
C SER A 179 13.03 8.69 -5.02
N LEU A 180 12.40 8.42 -6.16
CA LEU A 180 10.96 8.52 -6.36
C LEU A 180 10.22 7.37 -5.66
N ALA A 181 10.65 6.14 -5.88
CA ALA A 181 9.98 4.98 -5.28
C ALA A 181 10.17 4.92 -3.76
N LEU A 182 11.36 5.28 -3.27
CA LEU A 182 11.62 5.36 -1.83
C LEU A 182 10.82 6.48 -1.16
N ALA A 183 10.70 7.66 -1.77
CA ALA A 183 9.88 8.74 -1.22
C ALA A 183 8.39 8.34 -1.15
N ALA A 184 7.88 7.68 -2.20
CA ALA A 184 6.51 7.18 -2.22
C ALA A 184 6.25 6.09 -1.16
N ALA A 185 7.14 5.11 -1.04
CA ALA A 185 7.02 4.08 -0.01
C ALA A 185 7.15 4.66 1.41
N SER A 186 8.00 5.68 1.58
CA SER A 186 8.15 6.40 2.86
C SER A 186 6.88 7.14 3.25
N ALA A 187 6.18 7.75 2.29
CA ALA A 187 4.91 8.41 2.54
C ALA A 187 3.86 7.44 3.10
N VAL A 188 3.68 6.30 2.43
CA VAL A 188 2.70 5.28 2.84
C VAL A 188 3.07 4.68 4.19
N ALA A 189 4.34 4.31 4.40
CA ALA A 189 4.81 3.73 5.66
C ALA A 189 4.61 4.69 6.84
N ALA A 190 4.89 5.99 6.66
CA ALA A 190 4.71 6.99 7.71
C ALA A 190 3.24 7.28 8.01
N ALA A 191 2.39 7.34 6.98
CA ALA A 191 0.95 7.50 7.18
C ALA A 191 0.34 6.32 7.95
N VAL A 192 0.72 5.09 7.58
CA VAL A 192 0.32 3.89 8.34
C VAL A 192 0.85 3.96 9.77
N SER A 193 2.14 4.23 9.97
CA SER A 193 2.73 4.25 11.32
C SER A 193 2.10 5.32 12.23
N ALA A 194 1.79 6.49 11.69
CA ALA A 194 1.09 7.56 12.41
C ALA A 194 -0.34 7.13 12.79
N GLY A 195 -1.07 6.49 11.86
CA GLY A 195 -2.38 5.91 12.15
C GLY A 195 -2.32 4.90 13.30
N ILE A 196 -1.36 3.95 13.26
CA ILE A 196 -1.17 2.98 14.36
C ILE A 196 -0.93 3.71 15.69
N ALA A 197 -0.16 4.80 15.70
CA ALA A 197 0.10 5.63 16.87
C ALA A 197 -1.12 6.44 17.36
N GLY A 198 -2.25 6.42 16.63
CA GLY A 198 -3.51 7.07 16.99
C GLY A 198 -3.74 8.42 16.33
N ALA A 199 -2.94 8.79 15.31
CA ALA A 199 -3.16 10.00 14.54
C ALA A 199 -4.47 9.92 13.73
N GLY A 200 -5.15 11.06 13.57
CA GLY A 200 -6.29 11.17 12.67
C GLY A 200 -5.86 11.15 11.19
N MET A 201 -6.81 11.02 10.26
CA MET A 201 -6.52 10.95 8.81
C MET A 201 -5.64 12.11 8.33
N THR A 202 -5.99 13.35 8.66
CA THR A 202 -5.22 14.54 8.25
C THR A 202 -3.78 14.51 8.76
N GLU A 203 -3.58 14.10 10.02
CA GLU A 203 -2.25 14.00 10.63
C GLU A 203 -1.43 12.87 10.00
N ALA A 204 -2.05 11.71 9.74
CA ALA A 204 -1.42 10.59 9.06
C ALA A 204 -0.95 10.97 7.64
N LEU A 205 -1.80 11.65 6.86
CA LEU A 205 -1.42 12.15 5.53
C LEU A 205 -0.26 13.16 5.62
N ALA A 206 -0.29 14.08 6.60
CA ALA A 206 0.79 15.02 6.83
C ALA A 206 2.12 14.32 7.20
N SER A 207 2.10 13.29 8.04
CA SER A 207 3.27 12.45 8.33
C SER A 207 3.82 11.79 7.07
N GLY A 208 2.96 11.34 6.17
CA GLY A 208 3.36 10.82 4.86
C GLY A 208 4.11 11.86 4.01
N VAL A 209 3.63 13.10 3.96
CA VAL A 209 4.33 14.19 3.25
C VAL A 209 5.72 14.43 3.85
N VAL A 210 5.82 14.55 5.18
CA VAL A 210 7.09 14.77 5.88
C VAL A 210 8.10 13.65 5.57
N ALA A 211 7.66 12.40 5.56
CA ALA A 211 8.53 11.27 5.27
C ALA A 211 9.00 11.24 3.80
N ALA A 212 8.12 11.54 2.84
CA ALA A 212 8.52 11.67 1.44
C ALA A 212 9.59 12.75 1.24
N GLU A 213 9.46 13.90 1.92
CA GLU A 213 10.46 14.97 1.85
C GLU A 213 11.79 14.58 2.45
N ALA A 214 11.78 13.95 3.62
CA ALA A 214 12.99 13.48 4.29
C ALA A 214 13.73 12.42 3.46
N CYS A 215 13.00 11.70 2.60
CA CYS A 215 13.54 10.66 1.73
C CYS A 215 14.13 11.18 0.39
N ARG A 216 13.97 12.47 0.06
CA ARG A 216 14.44 13.08 -1.22
C ARG A 216 15.90 12.78 -1.55
N GLY A 217 16.76 12.68 -0.53
CA GLY A 217 18.20 12.46 -0.68
C GLY A 217 18.63 10.99 -0.71
N ARG A 218 17.69 10.03 -0.62
CA ARG A 218 17.97 8.59 -0.57
C ARG A 218 17.78 7.91 -1.92
N GLY A 219 18.46 6.78 -2.11
CA GLY A 219 18.41 5.99 -3.34
C GLY A 219 19.02 6.69 -4.57
N HIS A 220 18.79 6.10 -5.74
CA HIS A 220 19.28 6.61 -7.01
C HIS A 220 18.36 7.71 -7.54
N TRP A 221 18.94 8.87 -7.83
CA TRP A 221 18.21 9.96 -8.44
C TRP A 221 17.68 9.57 -9.82
N ILE A 222 16.38 9.80 -10.04
CA ILE A 222 15.72 9.69 -11.33
C ILE A 222 14.96 10.99 -11.61
N ALA A 223 15.01 11.45 -12.86
CA ALA A 223 14.25 12.61 -13.29
C ALA A 223 12.73 12.34 -13.19
N GLY A 224 12.02 13.21 -12.48
CA GLY A 224 10.56 13.23 -12.40
C GLY A 224 10.06 14.21 -11.35
N ALA A 225 8.75 14.33 -11.20
CA ALA A 225 8.14 15.22 -10.21
C ALA A 225 8.42 14.79 -8.76
N ASP A 226 8.63 15.75 -7.86
CA ASP A 226 8.85 15.43 -6.45
C ASP A 226 7.59 14.81 -5.83
N VAL A 227 7.71 13.63 -5.21
CA VAL A 227 6.54 12.90 -4.68
C VAL A 227 5.83 13.67 -3.57
N ALA A 228 6.56 14.34 -2.68
CA ALA A 228 5.94 15.11 -1.60
C ALA A 228 5.15 16.31 -2.15
N GLU A 229 5.71 17.04 -3.12
CA GLU A 229 5.00 18.13 -3.80
C GLU A 229 3.79 17.62 -4.57
N ARG A 230 3.88 16.45 -5.18
CA ARG A 230 2.77 15.81 -5.88
C ARG A 230 1.64 15.42 -4.91
N ILE A 231 1.96 14.89 -3.74
CA ILE A 231 0.98 14.62 -2.67
C ILE A 231 0.31 15.94 -2.25
N ARG A 232 1.09 16.99 -1.96
CA ARG A 232 0.53 18.30 -1.61
C ARG A 232 -0.41 18.86 -2.67
N ALA A 233 -0.04 18.73 -3.95
CA ALA A 233 -0.88 19.17 -5.05
C ALA A 233 -2.21 18.40 -5.10
N ALA A 234 -2.20 17.09 -4.85
CA ALA A 234 -3.42 16.28 -4.77
C ALA A 234 -4.31 16.67 -3.58
N LEU A 235 -3.72 16.91 -2.40
CA LEU A 235 -4.44 17.39 -1.21
C LEU A 235 -5.06 18.78 -1.45
N ALA A 236 -4.29 19.71 -2.03
CA ALA A 236 -4.76 21.05 -2.34
C ALA A 236 -5.85 21.07 -3.42
N LEU A 237 -5.79 20.16 -4.40
CA LEU A 237 -6.85 19.97 -5.38
C LEU A 237 -8.18 19.60 -4.69
N VAL A 238 -8.12 18.65 -3.75
CA VAL A 238 -9.30 18.22 -3.00
C VAL A 238 -9.82 19.31 -2.07
N GLU A 239 -8.94 20.04 -1.40
CA GLU A 239 -9.33 21.18 -0.56
C GLU A 239 -10.04 22.28 -1.38
N ALA A 240 -9.51 22.61 -2.56
CA ALA A 240 -10.05 23.68 -3.40
C ALA A 240 -11.35 23.30 -4.11
N GLU A 241 -11.49 22.06 -4.56
CA GLU A 241 -12.63 21.59 -5.35
C GLU A 241 -13.65 20.75 -4.50
N GLY A 242 -13.37 20.56 -3.21
CA GLY A 242 -14.15 19.78 -2.24
C GLY A 242 -15.39 20.38 -1.53
N PRO A 243 -15.89 21.62 -1.77
CA PRO A 243 -17.06 22.14 -1.05
C PRO A 243 -18.33 21.26 -1.11
N GLY A 244 -18.46 20.36 -2.09
CA GLY A 244 -19.58 19.41 -2.21
C GLY A 244 -19.50 18.17 -1.31
N LEU A 245 -18.41 18.00 -0.54
CA LEU A 245 -18.19 16.82 0.30
C LEU A 245 -19.02 16.82 1.59
N GLU A 246 -19.56 17.99 1.99
CA GLU A 246 -20.47 18.17 3.12
C GLU A 246 -21.92 17.74 2.81
N LEU A 247 -22.24 17.50 1.53
CA LEU A 247 -23.56 17.03 1.10
C LEU A 247 -23.83 15.59 1.56
N GLU A 248 -25.07 15.13 1.39
CA GLU A 248 -25.47 13.76 1.74
C GLU A 248 -26.00 12.98 0.52
N GLY A 249 -26.03 11.66 0.64
CA GLY A 249 -26.62 10.76 -0.36
C GLY A 249 -26.04 10.91 -1.76
N ALA A 250 -26.91 10.93 -2.78
CA ALA A 250 -26.54 10.93 -4.18
C ALA A 250 -25.78 12.20 -4.62
N GLU A 251 -26.02 13.34 -3.98
CA GLU A 251 -25.33 14.59 -4.30
C GLU A 251 -23.87 14.54 -3.84
N ARG A 252 -23.63 13.99 -2.63
CA ARG A 252 -22.27 13.72 -2.15
C ARG A 252 -21.53 12.76 -3.07
N GLU A 253 -22.21 11.68 -3.48
CA GLU A 253 -21.62 10.69 -4.38
C GLU A 253 -21.24 11.28 -5.73
N ALA A 254 -22.10 12.15 -6.29
CA ALA A 254 -21.80 12.88 -7.52
C ALA A 254 -20.62 13.85 -7.36
N ALA A 255 -20.52 14.57 -6.23
CA ALA A 255 -19.40 15.45 -5.93
C ALA A 255 -18.07 14.68 -5.80
N VAL A 256 -18.09 13.55 -5.09
CA VAL A 256 -16.92 12.64 -4.99
C VAL A 256 -16.54 12.14 -6.38
N ALA A 257 -17.49 11.65 -7.17
CA ALA A 257 -17.22 11.16 -8.51
C ALA A 257 -16.60 12.22 -9.43
N ALA A 258 -17.06 13.48 -9.34
CA ALA A 258 -16.46 14.59 -10.08
C ALA A 258 -15.01 14.85 -9.66
N LEU A 259 -14.71 14.79 -8.36
CA LEU A 259 -13.34 14.93 -7.86
C LEU A 259 -12.43 13.76 -8.24
N LEU A 260 -12.96 12.54 -8.31
CA LEU A 260 -12.20 11.39 -8.85
C LEU A 260 -11.80 11.66 -10.32
N ASP A 261 -12.70 12.19 -11.14
CA ASP A 261 -12.38 12.54 -12.53
C ASP A 261 -11.27 13.62 -12.58
N ARG A 262 -11.23 14.55 -11.61
CA ARG A 262 -10.17 15.56 -11.48
C ARG A 262 -8.84 14.96 -11.03
N ILE A 263 -8.85 14.03 -10.09
CA ILE A 263 -7.65 13.28 -9.66
C ILE A 263 -7.08 12.53 -10.87
N VAL A 264 -7.89 11.80 -11.63
CA VAL A 264 -7.44 11.08 -12.83
C VAL A 264 -6.79 12.03 -13.85
N LEU A 265 -7.37 13.21 -14.10
CA LEU A 265 -6.89 14.15 -15.12
C LEU A 265 -5.67 14.98 -14.69
N VAL A 266 -5.57 15.36 -13.41
CA VAL A 266 -4.55 16.30 -12.92
C VAL A 266 -3.43 15.58 -12.19
N VAL A 267 -3.77 14.52 -11.45
CA VAL A 267 -2.82 13.77 -10.62
C VAL A 267 -2.31 12.55 -11.37
N GLY A 268 -3.16 11.88 -12.15
CA GLY A 268 -2.84 10.62 -12.79
C GLY A 268 -3.00 9.44 -11.83
N THR A 269 -3.25 8.26 -12.41
CA THR A 269 -3.50 7.02 -11.66
C THR A 269 -2.74 5.84 -12.27
N SER A 270 -1.58 6.07 -12.87
CA SER A 270 -0.75 4.97 -13.39
C SER A 270 0.12 4.31 -12.30
N LEU A 271 0.84 3.26 -12.71
CA LEU A 271 1.87 2.58 -11.92
C LEU A 271 3.01 3.51 -11.43
N ALA A 272 3.17 4.71 -12.00
CA ALA A 272 4.22 5.64 -11.59
C ALA A 272 4.01 6.09 -10.13
N SER A 273 5.07 6.05 -9.31
CA SER A 273 4.99 6.45 -7.90
C SER A 273 4.49 7.89 -7.68
N GLN A 274 4.72 8.77 -8.66
CA GLN A 274 4.34 10.19 -8.64
C GLN A 274 2.88 10.45 -9.05
N GLU A 275 2.15 9.39 -9.39
CA GLU A 275 0.74 9.43 -9.79
C GLU A 275 -0.09 8.66 -8.76
N SER A 276 0.16 7.36 -8.61
CA SER A 276 -0.63 6.48 -7.73
C SER A 276 -0.62 6.88 -6.25
N ILE A 277 0.53 7.21 -5.66
CA ILE A 277 0.59 7.58 -4.23
C ILE A 277 -0.11 8.93 -3.97
N PRO A 278 0.18 10.00 -4.74
CA PRO A 278 -0.60 11.23 -4.67
C PRO A 278 -2.10 11.02 -4.88
N ALA A 279 -2.51 10.15 -5.80
CA ALA A 279 -3.92 9.82 -6.01
C ALA A 279 -4.55 9.15 -4.79
N ALA A 280 -3.87 8.18 -4.17
CA ALA A 280 -4.32 7.54 -2.93
C ALA A 280 -4.51 8.57 -1.80
N PHE A 281 -3.53 9.47 -1.61
CA PHE A 281 -3.60 10.52 -0.59
C PHE A 281 -4.72 11.54 -0.89
N GLY A 282 -4.90 11.90 -2.16
CA GLY A 282 -6.01 12.74 -2.59
C GLY A 282 -7.37 12.11 -2.27
N VAL A 283 -7.55 10.83 -2.61
CA VAL A 283 -8.82 10.13 -2.32
C VAL A 283 -9.10 10.05 -0.82
N LEU A 284 -8.09 9.78 0.00
CA LEU A 284 -8.24 9.75 1.46
C LEU A 284 -8.69 11.10 2.04
N ALA A 285 -8.25 12.21 1.44
CA ALA A 285 -8.68 13.54 1.83
C ALA A 285 -10.15 13.86 1.43
N LEU A 286 -10.74 13.13 0.48
CA LEU A 286 -12.15 13.32 0.06
C LEU A 286 -13.14 12.88 1.13
N ALA A 287 -12.82 11.81 1.86
CA ALA A 287 -13.75 11.12 2.75
C ALA A 287 -13.11 10.73 4.09
N PRO A 288 -12.50 11.68 4.83
CA PRO A 288 -11.76 11.37 6.06
C PRO A 288 -12.65 10.83 7.19
N ALA A 289 -13.97 11.06 7.11
CA ALA A 289 -14.96 10.55 8.05
C ALA A 289 -15.80 9.37 7.48
N ASP A 290 -15.53 8.93 6.25
CA ASP A 290 -16.22 7.81 5.61
C ASP A 290 -15.21 6.81 5.03
N PRO A 291 -14.61 5.98 5.91
CA PRO A 291 -13.62 4.95 5.57
C PRO A 291 -13.99 4.08 4.37
N TRP A 292 -15.23 3.60 4.32
CA TRP A 292 -15.67 2.69 3.28
C TRP A 292 -15.86 3.40 1.94
N LEU A 293 -16.41 4.62 1.95
CA LEU A 293 -16.46 5.45 0.76
C LEU A 293 -15.06 5.76 0.22
N ALA A 294 -14.08 6.05 1.08
CA ALA A 294 -12.72 6.35 0.64
C ALA A 294 -12.09 5.18 -0.14
N VAL A 295 -12.19 3.95 0.36
CA VAL A 295 -11.62 2.78 -0.33
C VAL A 295 -12.38 2.45 -1.61
N ARG A 296 -13.71 2.54 -1.63
CA ARG A 296 -14.50 2.35 -2.87
C ARG A 296 -14.20 3.42 -3.91
N ALA A 297 -14.02 4.67 -3.48
CA ALA A 297 -13.65 5.78 -4.36
C ALA A 297 -12.26 5.56 -4.97
N ALA A 298 -11.30 5.03 -4.18
CA ALA A 298 -9.97 4.66 -4.67
C ALA A 298 -10.05 3.57 -5.75
N ALA A 299 -10.82 2.50 -5.48
CA ALA A 299 -11.04 1.41 -6.44
C ALA A 299 -11.78 1.87 -7.71
N SER A 300 -12.50 3.00 -7.65
CA SER A 300 -13.28 3.53 -8.77
C SER A 300 -12.45 4.35 -9.77
N LEU A 301 -11.18 4.65 -9.47
CA LEU A 301 -10.35 5.54 -10.27
C LEU A 301 -10.01 5.00 -11.67
N GLY A 302 -9.95 3.67 -11.83
CA GLY A 302 -9.29 3.06 -12.98
C GLY A 302 -7.78 3.39 -13.02
N GLY A 303 -7.09 2.98 -14.09
CA GLY A 303 -5.64 2.96 -14.10
C GLY A 303 -5.16 1.89 -13.13
N ASP A 304 -4.38 2.26 -12.13
CA ASP A 304 -3.78 1.35 -11.16
C ASP A 304 -4.64 1.24 -9.89
N ALA A 305 -5.89 0.83 -10.10
CA ALA A 305 -6.95 0.95 -9.12
C ALA A 305 -6.76 0.04 -7.89
N ASP A 306 -6.22 -1.16 -8.06
CA ASP A 306 -5.90 -2.10 -6.98
C ASP A 306 -4.84 -1.53 -6.05
N THR A 307 -3.70 -1.05 -6.57
CA THR A 307 -2.67 -0.46 -5.71
C THR A 307 -3.12 0.80 -5.00
N ILE A 308 -3.82 1.70 -5.71
CA ILE A 308 -4.32 2.93 -5.08
C ILE A 308 -5.33 2.59 -3.97
N ALA A 309 -6.22 1.62 -4.19
CA ALA A 309 -7.18 1.17 -3.20
C ALA A 309 -6.52 0.39 -2.05
N ALA A 310 -5.50 -0.43 -2.30
CA ALA A 310 -4.74 -1.15 -1.29
C ALA A 310 -4.04 -0.19 -0.33
N ILE A 311 -3.36 0.83 -0.87
CA ILE A 311 -2.72 1.89 -0.07
C ILE A 311 -3.77 2.67 0.73
N ALA A 312 -4.88 3.07 0.09
CA ALA A 312 -5.97 3.77 0.77
C ALA A 312 -6.54 2.93 1.92
N GLY A 313 -6.84 1.66 1.67
CA GLY A 313 -7.34 0.73 2.67
C GLY A 313 -6.35 0.50 3.82
N ALA A 314 -5.06 0.39 3.54
CA ALA A 314 -4.03 0.27 4.57
C ALA A 314 -4.01 1.48 5.52
N ILE A 315 -4.07 2.70 4.96
CA ILE A 315 -4.07 3.94 5.75
C ILE A 315 -5.40 4.10 6.51
N VAL A 316 -6.55 3.85 5.86
CA VAL A 316 -7.86 3.86 6.53
C VAL A 316 -7.89 2.90 7.70
N GLY A 317 -7.42 1.67 7.50
CA GLY A 317 -7.37 0.65 8.54
C GLY A 317 -6.40 1.01 9.67
N ALA A 318 -5.27 1.63 9.32
CA ALA A 318 -4.33 2.14 10.31
C ALA A 318 -4.92 3.27 11.16
N VAL A 319 -5.81 4.10 10.63
CA VAL A 319 -6.44 5.21 11.38
C VAL A 319 -7.67 4.73 12.16
N HIS A 320 -8.53 3.93 11.54
CA HIS A 320 -9.86 3.61 12.04
C HIS A 320 -9.99 2.21 12.65
N GLY A 321 -8.95 1.38 12.57
CA GLY A 321 -9.02 0.02 13.09
C GLY A 321 -9.79 -0.91 12.18
N THR A 322 -10.40 -1.93 12.79
CA THR A 322 -11.17 -2.96 12.05
C THR A 322 -12.62 -2.57 11.81
N ALA A 323 -13.13 -1.53 12.49
CA ALA A 323 -14.52 -1.10 12.43
C ALA A 323 -15.06 -0.85 11.00
N PRO A 324 -14.31 -0.21 10.06
CA PRO A 324 -14.78 -0.03 8.69
C PRO A 324 -15.02 -1.32 7.90
N TRP A 325 -14.42 -2.43 8.35
CA TRP A 325 -14.44 -3.72 7.68
C TRP A 325 -15.46 -4.68 8.28
N GLU A 326 -16.15 -4.26 9.35
CA GLU A 326 -17.27 -5.00 9.92
C GLU A 326 -18.38 -5.19 8.87
N GLY A 327 -19.09 -6.30 8.94
CA GLY A 327 -20.15 -6.63 7.97
C GLY A 327 -19.72 -7.53 6.81
N GLY A 328 -18.47 -8.01 6.81
CA GLY A 328 -18.06 -9.14 5.98
C GLY A 328 -16.90 -8.94 4.99
N PRO A 329 -16.50 -7.73 4.55
CA PRO A 329 -15.43 -7.58 3.56
C PRO A 329 -14.13 -8.30 3.91
N ALA A 330 -13.67 -8.18 5.17
CA ALA A 330 -12.47 -8.88 5.64
C ALA A 330 -12.62 -10.41 5.56
N THR A 331 -13.78 -10.94 5.94
CA THR A 331 -14.09 -12.38 5.88
C THR A 331 -14.14 -12.89 4.44
N THR A 332 -14.78 -12.12 3.54
CA THR A 332 -14.87 -12.47 2.11
C THR A 332 -13.48 -12.55 1.50
N VAL A 333 -12.64 -11.52 1.71
CA VAL A 333 -11.29 -11.48 1.13
C VAL A 333 -10.41 -12.60 1.68
N ASP A 334 -10.47 -12.84 3.00
CA ASP A 334 -9.71 -13.94 3.61
C ASP A 334 -10.12 -15.29 3.03
N ALA A 335 -11.42 -15.58 2.96
CA ALA A 335 -11.93 -16.86 2.45
C ALA A 335 -11.58 -17.08 0.97
N VAL A 336 -11.87 -16.10 0.10
CA VAL A 336 -11.61 -16.19 -1.34
C VAL A 336 -10.12 -16.32 -1.63
N SER A 337 -9.30 -15.52 -0.94
CA SER A 337 -7.86 -15.54 -1.15
C SER A 337 -7.22 -16.80 -0.57
N ALA A 338 -7.68 -17.28 0.58
CA ALA A 338 -7.18 -18.51 1.18
C ALA A 338 -7.47 -19.74 0.30
N GLU A 339 -8.68 -19.83 -0.27
CA GLU A 339 -9.03 -20.87 -1.23
C GLU A 339 -8.12 -20.83 -2.46
N ARG A 340 -7.95 -19.65 -3.07
CA ARG A 340 -7.10 -19.47 -4.25
C ARG A 340 -5.63 -19.82 -3.99
N LEU A 341 -5.13 -19.50 -2.79
CA LEU A 341 -3.75 -19.76 -2.39
C LEU A 341 -3.51 -21.16 -1.80
N GLY A 342 -4.58 -21.96 -1.59
CA GLY A 342 -4.47 -23.28 -0.97
C GLY A 342 -4.02 -23.23 0.49
N VAL A 343 -4.36 -22.16 1.21
CA VAL A 343 -4.06 -21.97 2.64
C VAL A 343 -5.34 -21.91 3.46
N SER A 344 -5.25 -21.98 4.80
CA SER A 344 -6.43 -21.92 5.67
C SER A 344 -6.96 -20.50 5.90
N SER A 345 -6.07 -19.51 5.82
CA SER A 345 -6.36 -18.07 5.93
C SER A 345 -5.10 -17.27 5.53
N LEU A 346 -5.24 -15.95 5.36
CA LEU A 346 -4.11 -15.03 5.15
C LEU A 346 -3.27 -14.81 6.42
N GLY A 347 -3.77 -15.23 7.60
CA GLY A 347 -3.05 -15.15 8.87
C GLY A 347 -2.85 -13.73 9.41
N LEU A 348 -3.65 -12.76 8.97
CA LEU A 348 -3.47 -11.33 9.27
C LEU A 348 -3.38 -11.00 10.77
N PRO A 349 -4.20 -11.58 11.68
CA PRO A 349 -4.09 -11.28 13.11
C PRO A 349 -2.73 -11.66 13.72
N VAL A 350 -2.18 -12.82 13.34
CA VAL A 350 -0.88 -13.29 13.82
C VAL A 350 0.25 -12.40 13.29
N ILE A 351 0.15 -11.98 12.02
CA ILE A 351 1.12 -11.08 11.40
C ILE A 351 1.07 -9.70 12.08
N ALA A 352 -0.12 -9.16 12.35
CA ALA A 352 -0.28 -7.88 13.05
C ALA A 352 0.37 -7.91 14.44
N ASP A 353 0.10 -8.96 15.22
CA ASP A 353 0.67 -9.14 16.56
C ASP A 353 2.21 -9.23 16.53
N ALA A 354 2.76 -9.95 15.55
CA ALA A 354 4.20 -10.10 15.40
C ALA A 354 4.90 -8.81 14.94
N LEU A 355 4.30 -8.04 14.03
CA LEU A 355 4.84 -6.75 13.59
C LEU A 355 4.80 -5.72 14.74
N LEU A 356 3.73 -5.68 15.52
CA LEU A 356 3.66 -4.83 16.70
C LEU A 356 4.71 -5.21 17.75
N ALA A 357 4.99 -6.49 17.93
CA ALA A 357 6.09 -6.90 18.81
C ALA A 357 7.44 -6.28 18.38
N LEU A 358 7.69 -6.13 17.07
CA LEU A 358 8.88 -5.43 16.55
C LEU A 358 8.83 -3.91 16.81
N ARG A 359 7.64 -3.30 16.70
CA ARG A 359 7.41 -1.87 16.97
C ARG A 359 7.84 -1.46 18.37
N HIS A 360 7.50 -2.28 19.37
CA HIS A 360 7.78 -1.98 20.79
C HIS A 360 9.19 -2.42 21.25
N ARG A 361 10.05 -2.92 20.36
CA ARG A 361 11.45 -3.23 20.73
C ARG A 361 12.25 -1.95 21.04
N PRO A 362 13.15 -1.96 22.03
CA PRO A 362 14.06 -0.84 22.29
C PRO A 362 14.94 -0.53 21.07
N SER A 363 15.22 0.76 20.84
CA SER A 363 16.02 1.20 19.68
C SER A 363 17.47 0.65 19.68
N ASP A 364 18.05 0.39 20.86
CA ASP A 364 19.41 -0.19 20.98
C ASP A 364 19.48 -1.66 20.51
N GLU A 365 18.37 -2.40 20.62
CA GLU A 365 18.26 -3.78 20.14
C GLU A 365 17.99 -3.84 18.63
N ARG A 366 17.42 -2.77 18.06
CA ARG A 366 17.22 -2.65 16.60
C ARG A 366 18.54 -2.46 15.83
N ALA A 367 19.58 -1.89 16.47
CA ALA A 367 20.86 -1.58 15.83
C ALA A 367 21.96 -2.65 15.98
N THR A 368 21.80 -3.64 16.87
CA THR A 368 22.90 -4.55 17.30
C THR A 368 22.78 -6.03 16.92
N GLY A 369 21.71 -6.44 16.23
CA GLY A 369 21.59 -7.78 15.62
C GLY A 369 22.33 -7.93 14.30
#